data_AF-A0A966BWA8-F1
#
_entry.id   AF-A0A966BWA8-F1
#
_cell.length_a   1.000
_cell.length_b   1.000
_cell.length_c   1.000
_cell.angle_alpha   90.00
_cell.angle_beta   90.00
_cell.angle_gamma   90.00
#
_symmetry.space_group_name_H-M   'P 1'
#
loop_
_entity.id
_entity.type
_entity.pdbx_description
1 polymer ?
#
loop_
_entity_poly.entity_id
_entity_poly.type
_entity_poly.pdbx_seq_one_letter_code
_entity_poly.pdbx_strand_id
1 'polypeptide(L)'
;MSRFYFLLWLSWAFRVTLESLILACGFALLLTLSLYFIQGMPTLSSEVLEALLNLFKFWFPVVWGLTLLIALFRSLKYIFNTPHAGYELQLIACNSDEVLEEIGYGDLVKVWRRWFMLMIWLVGICMILALGITYLFTSFSGIFEWFNIFWMFGFILICGYFSFIFLGARCKKAKLRKC
;
A
#
# COMPACT_ATOMS: atom_id res chain seq x y z
N MET A 1 16.31 -9.81 -15.39
CA MET A 1 15.81 -8.64 -14.63
C MET A 1 14.28 -8.56 -14.57
N SER A 2 13.51 -8.79 -15.65
CA SER A 2 12.03 -8.74 -15.59
C SER A 2 11.41 -9.71 -14.57
N ARG A 3 11.90 -10.96 -14.51
CA ARG A 3 11.47 -11.96 -13.50
C ARG A 3 11.71 -11.50 -12.06
N PHE A 4 12.80 -10.77 -11.81
CA PHE A 4 13.10 -10.20 -10.50
C PHE A 4 12.05 -9.17 -10.10
N TYR A 5 11.82 -8.15 -10.94
CA TYR A 5 10.85 -7.09 -10.66
C TYR A 5 9.43 -7.63 -10.52
N PHE A 6 9.05 -8.63 -11.31
CA PHE A 6 7.74 -9.28 -11.20
C PHE A 6 7.58 -10.02 -9.88
N LEU A 7 8.55 -10.84 -9.46
CA LEU A 7 8.48 -11.59 -8.21
C LEU A 7 8.57 -10.67 -6.97
N LEU A 8 9.40 -9.64 -7.04
CA LEU A 8 9.47 -8.57 -6.04
C LEU A 8 8.09 -7.91 -5.88
N TRP A 9 7.51 -7.47 -7.00
CA TRP A 9 6.20 -6.84 -7.02
C TRP A 9 5.11 -7.77 -6.49
N LEU A 10 5.07 -9.04 -6.91
CA LEU A 10 4.06 -10.00 -6.48
C LEU A 10 4.14 -10.22 -4.95
N SER A 11 5.35 -10.43 -4.43
CA SER A 11 5.56 -10.61 -2.99
C SER A 11 5.20 -9.35 -2.20
N TRP A 12 5.55 -8.18 -2.72
CA TRP A 12 5.19 -6.89 -2.14
C TRP A 12 3.67 -6.65 -2.15
N ALA A 13 3.01 -6.87 -3.29
CA ALA A 13 1.58 -6.66 -3.48
C ALA A 13 0.78 -7.56 -2.54
N PHE A 14 1.14 -8.85 -2.46
CA PHE A 14 0.51 -9.78 -1.53
C PHE A 14 0.64 -9.31 -0.07
N ARG A 15 1.86 -8.89 0.32
CA ARG A 15 2.12 -8.43 1.68
C ARG A 15 1.38 -7.13 2.02
N VAL A 16 1.41 -6.12 1.16
CA VAL A 16 0.69 -4.86 1.37
C VAL A 16 -0.81 -5.10 1.46
N THR A 17 -1.35 -5.99 0.61
CA THR A 17 -2.76 -6.38 0.66
C THR A 17 -3.10 -7.00 2.01
N LEU A 18 -2.38 -8.05 2.39
CA LEU A 18 -2.65 -8.79 3.62
C LEU A 18 -2.46 -7.92 4.87
N GLU A 19 -1.37 -7.16 4.93
CA GLU A 19 -1.07 -6.29 6.07
C GLU A 19 -2.09 -5.15 6.22
N SER A 20 -2.45 -4.48 5.12
CA SER A 20 -3.43 -3.38 5.17
C SER A 20 -4.82 -3.87 5.55
N LEU A 21 -5.25 -5.03 5.06
CA LEU A 21 -6.55 -5.63 5.36
C LEU A 21 -6.62 -6.12 6.82
N ILE A 22 -5.60 -6.81 7.32
CA ILE A 22 -5.56 -7.26 8.72
C ILE A 22 -5.62 -6.07 9.67
N LEU A 23 -4.81 -5.05 9.42
CA LEU A 23 -4.83 -3.82 10.22
C LEU A 23 -6.20 -3.11 10.11
N ALA A 24 -6.79 -3.05 8.92
CA ALA A 24 -8.09 -2.40 8.72
C ALA A 24 -9.20 -3.12 9.47
N CYS A 25 -9.25 -4.45 9.38
CA CYS A 25 -10.17 -5.29 10.15
C CYS A 25 -10.00 -5.07 11.65
N GLY A 26 -8.75 -5.10 12.15
CA GLY A 26 -8.47 -4.89 13.57
C GLY A 26 -8.96 -3.54 14.08
N PHE A 27 -8.61 -2.46 13.40
CA PHE A 27 -9.04 -1.11 13.80
C PHE A 27 -10.54 -0.88 13.61
N ALA A 28 -11.16 -1.37 12.54
CA ALA A 28 -12.60 -1.26 12.33
C ALA A 28 -13.39 -2.03 13.40
N LEU A 29 -12.92 -3.23 13.79
CA LEU A 29 -13.49 -3.97 14.92
C LEU A 29 -13.33 -3.21 16.24
N LEU A 30 -12.14 -2.66 16.53
CA LEU A 30 -11.92 -1.88 17.74
C LEU A 30 -12.84 -0.66 17.82
N LEU A 31 -13.03 0.07 16.72
CA LEU A 31 -13.97 1.21 16.67
C LEU A 31 -15.41 0.76 16.89
N THR A 32 -15.83 -0.30 16.22
CA THR A 32 -17.19 -0.85 16.34
C THR A 32 -17.47 -1.33 17.77
N LEU A 33 -16.53 -2.04 18.38
CA LEU A 33 -16.63 -2.48 19.78
C LEU A 33 -16.63 -1.29 20.74
N SER A 34 -15.78 -0.29 20.52
CA SER A 34 -15.73 0.90 21.37
C SER A 34 -17.08 1.63 21.37
N LEU A 35 -17.72 1.77 20.21
CA LEU A 35 -19.06 2.35 20.10
C LEU A 35 -20.11 1.50 20.83
N TYR A 36 -20.05 0.18 20.70
CA TYR A 36 -20.93 -0.74 21.43
C TYR A 36 -20.80 -0.60 22.96
N PHE A 37 -19.57 -0.49 23.47
CA PHE A 37 -19.30 -0.26 24.90
C PHE A 37 -19.84 1.10 25.37
N ILE A 38 -19.62 2.16 24.58
CA ILE A 38 -20.13 3.51 24.87
C ILE A 38 -21.66 3.53 24.93
N GLN A 39 -22.31 2.70 24.13
CA GLN A 39 -23.77 2.60 24.07
C GLN A 39 -24.38 1.73 25.19
N GLY A 40 -23.57 1.27 26.15
CA GLY A 40 -24.05 0.57 27.34
C GLY A 40 -24.25 -0.94 27.16
N MET A 41 -23.62 -1.54 26.13
CA MET A 41 -23.68 -2.99 25.87
C MET A 41 -25.12 -3.55 25.84
N PRO A 42 -25.99 -3.04 24.93
CA PRO A 42 -27.34 -3.59 24.78
C PRO A 42 -27.28 -5.08 24.44
N THR A 43 -28.26 -5.86 24.89
CA THR A 43 -28.32 -7.30 24.62
C THR A 43 -28.22 -7.58 23.12
N LEU A 44 -27.40 -8.57 22.75
CA LEU A 44 -27.15 -8.95 21.35
C LEU A 44 -28.40 -9.58 20.73
N SER A 45 -29.32 -8.74 20.27
CA SER A 45 -30.42 -9.12 19.37
C SER A 45 -29.93 -9.14 17.92
N SER A 46 -30.75 -9.70 17.01
CA SER A 46 -30.48 -9.67 15.57
C SER A 46 -30.28 -8.25 15.04
N GLU A 47 -31.08 -7.30 15.51
CA GLU A 47 -31.03 -5.89 15.12
C GLU A 47 -29.72 -5.22 15.56
N VAL A 48 -29.27 -5.50 16.79
CA VAL A 48 -28.01 -4.97 17.31
C VAL A 48 -26.82 -5.54 16.53
N LEU A 49 -26.86 -6.83 16.19
CA LEU A 49 -25.82 -7.48 15.40
C LEU A 49 -25.74 -6.88 13.98
N GLU A 50 -26.89 -6.64 13.34
CA GLU A 50 -26.95 -5.98 12.03
C GLU A 50 -26.42 -4.54 12.09
N ALA A 51 -26.77 -3.78 13.13
CA ALA A 51 -26.26 -2.44 13.35
C ALA A 51 -24.73 -2.42 13.52
N LEU A 52 -24.17 -3.36 14.29
CA LEU A 52 -22.72 -3.51 14.47
C LEU A 52 -22.02 -3.88 13.16
N LEU A 53 -22.60 -4.76 12.34
CA LEU A 53 -22.07 -5.08 11.02
C LEU A 53 -22.09 -3.87 10.08
N ASN A 54 -23.13 -3.04 10.13
CA ASN A 54 -23.22 -1.82 9.34
C ASN A 54 -22.17 -0.78 9.77
N LEU A 55 -21.96 -0.62 11.08
CA LEU A 55 -20.86 0.20 11.61
C LEU A 55 -19.50 -0.32 11.14
N PHE A 56 -19.26 -1.62 11.23
CA PHE A 56 -18.02 -2.22 10.76
C PHE A 56 -17.77 -1.96 9.27
N LYS A 57 -18.79 -2.20 8.42
CA LYS A 57 -18.72 -1.95 6.97
C LYS A 57 -18.46 -0.48 6.64
N PHE A 58 -19.02 0.43 7.43
CA PHE A 58 -18.81 1.86 7.27
C PHE A 58 -17.38 2.28 7.63
N TRP A 59 -16.87 1.83 8.78
CA TRP A 59 -15.53 2.21 9.25
C TRP A 59 -14.41 1.53 8.47
N PHE A 60 -14.64 0.33 7.93
CA PHE A 60 -13.64 -0.44 7.21
C PHE A 60 -12.94 0.35 6.09
N PRO A 61 -13.61 0.93 5.07
CA PRO A 61 -12.94 1.65 4.00
C PRO A 61 -12.20 2.91 4.49
N VAL A 62 -12.74 3.61 5.50
CA VAL A 62 -12.11 4.80 6.09
C VAL A 62 -10.79 4.44 6.74
N VAL A 63 -10.82 3.43 7.60
CA VAL A 63 -9.64 2.91 8.30
C VAL A 63 -8.66 2.28 7.33
N TRP A 64 -9.15 1.58 6.29
CA TRP A 64 -8.30 0.93 5.30
C TRP A 64 -7.41 1.93 4.55
N GLY A 65 -7.90 3.15 4.30
CA GLY A 65 -7.06 4.23 3.75
C GLY A 65 -5.84 4.54 4.60
N LEU A 66 -6.00 4.61 5.93
CA LEU A 66 -4.90 4.86 6.87
C LEU A 66 -3.97 3.64 7.01
N THR A 67 -4.53 2.45 7.12
CA THR A 67 -3.72 1.23 7.28
C THR A 67 -2.96 0.88 6.01
N LEU A 68 -3.47 1.27 4.84
CA LEU A 68 -2.75 1.16 3.58
C LEU A 68 -1.48 2.01 3.59
N LEU A 69 -1.51 3.24 4.11
CA LEU A 69 -0.31 4.08 4.25
C LEU A 69 0.72 3.45 5.18
N ILE A 70 0.27 2.89 6.30
CA ILE A 70 1.13 2.18 7.26
C ILE A 70 1.75 0.93 6.59
N ALA A 71 0.95 0.14 5.88
CA ALA A 71 1.41 -1.05 5.17
C ALA A 71 2.43 -0.69 4.07
N LEU A 72 2.19 0.38 3.30
CA LEU A 72 3.15 0.87 2.30
C LEU A 72 4.50 1.23 2.93
N PHE A 73 4.50 1.92 4.08
CA PHE A 73 5.74 2.22 4.80
C PHE A 73 6.43 0.95 5.30
N ARG A 74 5.70 0.05 5.96
CA ARG A 74 6.28 -1.19 6.52
C ARG A 74 6.79 -2.14 5.45
N SER A 75 6.19 -2.14 4.27
CA SER A 75 6.59 -2.98 3.14
C SER A 75 7.97 -2.66 2.58
N LEU A 76 8.48 -1.44 2.73
CA LEU A 76 9.83 -1.10 2.26
C LEU A 76 10.92 -1.85 3.01
N LYS A 77 10.76 -2.05 4.33
CA LYS A 77 11.74 -2.82 5.10
C LYS A 77 11.91 -4.22 4.53
N TYR A 78 10.81 -4.82 4.08
CA TYR A 78 10.85 -6.14 3.47
C TYR A 78 11.58 -6.14 2.13
N ILE A 79 11.26 -5.19 1.24
CA ILE A 79 11.87 -5.08 -0.08
C ILE A 79 13.41 -5.08 -0.01
N PHE A 80 13.97 -4.45 1.02
CA PHE A 80 15.42 -4.34 1.20
C PHE A 80 16.05 -5.45 2.04
N ASN A 81 15.30 -6.16 2.89
CA ASN A 81 15.84 -7.19 3.78
C ASN A 81 15.56 -8.62 3.30
N THR A 82 14.90 -8.81 2.15
CA THR A 82 14.66 -10.14 1.60
C THR A 82 15.17 -10.28 0.17
N PRO A 83 15.92 -11.36 -0.12
CA PRO A 83 16.33 -11.67 -1.48
C PRO A 83 15.11 -12.14 -2.29
N HIS A 84 15.01 -11.67 -3.52
CA HIS A 84 13.98 -12.08 -4.46
C HIS A 84 14.64 -12.64 -5.71
N ALA A 85 14.25 -13.85 -6.13
CA ALA A 85 14.73 -14.46 -7.38
C ALA A 85 16.27 -14.49 -7.56
N GLY A 86 17.03 -14.62 -6.46
CA GLY A 86 18.50 -14.62 -6.47
C GLY A 86 19.14 -13.23 -6.61
N TYR A 87 18.41 -12.16 -6.35
CA TYR A 87 18.94 -10.80 -6.28
C TYR A 87 18.44 -10.11 -5.01
N GLU A 88 19.24 -9.17 -4.49
CA GLU A 88 18.91 -8.35 -3.33
C GLU A 88 19.05 -6.87 -3.69
N LEU A 89 18.11 -6.05 -3.20
CA LEU A 89 18.18 -4.60 -3.26
C LEU A 89 18.96 -4.11 -2.04
N GLN A 90 20.14 -3.54 -2.28
CA GLN A 90 21.02 -3.08 -1.22
C GLN A 90 21.04 -1.55 -1.17
N LEU A 91 20.97 -1.01 0.05
CA LEU A 91 21.07 0.43 0.32
C LEU A 91 22.53 0.81 0.64
N ILE A 92 23.05 1.79 -0.09
CA ILE A 92 24.39 2.35 0.16
C ILE A 92 24.30 3.41 1.26
N ALA A 93 25.21 3.35 2.23
CA ALA A 93 25.32 4.34 3.29
C ALA A 93 25.60 5.75 2.75
N CYS A 94 25.27 6.78 3.53
CA CYS A 94 25.33 8.16 3.06
C CYS A 94 26.75 8.74 3.01
N ASN A 95 27.70 8.12 3.74
CA ASN A 95 29.07 8.63 3.96
C ASN A 95 30.18 7.62 3.61
N SER A 96 29.83 6.40 3.22
CA SER A 96 30.76 5.35 2.81
C SER A 96 30.15 4.56 1.65
N ASP A 97 30.99 4.00 0.78
CA ASP A 97 30.57 3.01 -0.24
C ASP A 97 30.14 1.67 0.40
N GLU A 98 29.98 1.63 1.72
CA GLU A 98 29.58 0.47 2.48
C GLU A 98 28.09 0.20 2.30
N VAL A 99 27.80 -1.06 2.04
CA VAL A 99 26.45 -1.60 1.94
C VAL A 99 25.95 -1.85 3.36
N LEU A 100 24.75 -1.37 3.68
CA LEU A 100 24.08 -1.72 4.94
C LEU A 100 23.58 -3.16 4.86
N GLU A 101 24.05 -4.03 5.77
CA GLU A 101 23.66 -5.45 5.84
C GLU A 101 22.25 -5.65 6.43
N GLU A 102 21.84 -4.84 7.41
CA GLU A 102 20.48 -4.88 7.94
C GLU A 102 19.88 -3.48 7.98
N ILE A 103 18.74 -3.30 7.31
CA ILE A 103 18.13 -1.98 7.14
C ILE A 103 17.02 -1.77 8.17
N GLY A 104 17.21 -0.75 9.01
CA GLY A 104 16.25 -0.29 10.01
C GLY A 104 15.22 0.70 9.45
N TYR A 105 14.17 1.00 10.25
CA TYR A 105 13.14 1.97 9.84
C TYR A 105 13.66 3.41 9.74
N GLY A 106 14.71 3.78 10.50
CA GLY A 106 15.31 5.12 10.48
C GLY A 106 15.98 5.46 9.14
N ASP A 107 16.67 4.50 8.54
CA ASP A 107 17.40 4.69 7.27
C ASP A 107 16.45 4.76 6.07
N LEU A 108 15.29 4.12 6.19
CA LEU A 108 14.28 4.06 5.14
C LEU A 108 13.51 5.37 4.95
N VAL A 109 13.48 6.28 5.93
CA VAL A 109 12.62 7.48 5.86
C VAL A 109 12.90 8.33 4.62
N LYS A 110 14.18 8.56 4.27
CA LYS A 110 14.55 9.37 3.10
C LYS A 110 14.18 8.67 1.79
N VAL A 111 14.39 7.36 1.71
CA VAL A 111 14.07 6.54 0.54
C VAL A 111 12.57 6.44 0.36
N TRP A 112 11.84 6.18 1.44
CA TRP A 112 10.38 6.13 1.49
C TRP A 112 9.77 7.44 1.01
N ARG A 113 10.23 8.61 1.48
CA ARG A 113 9.68 9.90 1.02
C ARG A 113 9.80 10.07 -0.49
N ARG A 114 10.94 9.71 -1.08
CA ARG A 114 11.16 9.81 -2.53
C ARG A 114 10.32 8.79 -3.30
N TRP A 115 10.29 7.55 -2.84
CA TRP A 115 9.51 6.48 -3.45
C TRP A 115 8.00 6.74 -3.35
N PHE A 116 7.53 7.20 -2.20
CA PHE A 116 6.13 7.54 -1.97
C PHE A 116 5.70 8.74 -2.83
N MET A 117 6.57 9.75 -2.98
CA MET A 117 6.32 10.85 -3.92
C MET A 117 6.21 10.35 -5.36
N LEU A 118 7.10 9.44 -5.79
CA LEU A 118 6.99 8.80 -7.10
C LEU A 118 5.67 8.05 -7.28
N MET A 119 5.24 7.30 -6.26
CA MET A 119 3.95 6.59 -6.26
C MET A 119 2.78 7.55 -6.43
N ILE A 120 2.77 8.69 -5.73
CA ILE A 120 1.73 9.72 -5.87
C ILE A 120 1.68 10.25 -7.31
N TRP A 121 2.84 10.55 -7.91
CA TRP A 121 2.89 11.01 -9.30
C TRP A 121 2.37 9.97 -10.29
N LEU A 122 2.76 8.71 -10.13
CA LEU A 122 2.29 7.62 -10.99
C LEU A 122 0.77 7.40 -10.85
N VAL A 123 0.25 7.41 -9.62
CA VAL A 123 -1.19 7.30 -9.38
C VAL A 123 -1.93 8.50 -9.97
N GLY A 124 -1.37 9.72 -9.87
CA GLY A 124 -1.92 10.92 -10.50
C GLY A 124 -2.03 10.79 -12.03
N ILE A 125 -1.02 10.19 -12.68
CA ILE A 125 -1.08 9.87 -14.11
C ILE A 125 -2.19 8.84 -14.40
N CYS A 126 -2.31 7.78 -13.59
CA CYS A 126 -3.40 6.82 -13.72
C CYS A 126 -4.78 7.46 -13.57
N MET A 127 -4.95 8.44 -12.68
CA MET A 127 -6.20 9.19 -12.53
C MET A 127 -6.53 10.00 -13.77
N ILE A 128 -5.55 10.67 -14.38
CA ILE A 128 -5.75 11.42 -15.63
C ILE A 128 -6.12 10.48 -16.78
N LEU A 129 -5.45 9.33 -16.88
CA LEU A 129 -5.79 8.32 -17.89
C LEU A 129 -7.20 7.75 -17.67
N ALA A 130 -7.58 7.49 -16.42
CA ALA A 130 -8.93 7.05 -16.08
C ALA A 130 -9.99 8.09 -16.46
N LEU A 131 -9.69 9.40 -16.39
CA LEU A 131 -10.61 10.47 -16.80
C LEU A 131 -10.84 10.37 -18.31
N GLY A 132 -9.75 10.26 -19.08
CA GLY A 132 -9.82 10.13 -20.53
C GLY A 132 -10.60 8.87 -20.95
N ILE A 133 -10.36 7.74 -20.29
CA ILE A 133 -11.09 6.49 -20.56
C ILE A 133 -12.57 6.64 -20.23
N THR A 134 -12.91 7.23 -19.08
CA THR A 134 -14.31 7.46 -18.67
C THR A 134 -15.03 8.30 -19.72
N TYR A 135 -14.40 9.39 -20.18
CA TYR A 135 -14.95 10.27 -21.20
C TYR A 135 -15.15 9.58 -22.57
N LEU A 136 -14.23 8.69 -22.97
CA LEU A 136 -14.26 8.06 -24.30
C LEU A 136 -15.11 6.79 -24.36
N PHE A 137 -15.21 6.02 -23.28
CA PHE A 137 -15.75 4.66 -23.31
C PHE A 137 -16.95 4.42 -22.41
N THR A 138 -17.35 5.39 -21.57
CA THR A 138 -18.45 5.19 -20.62
C THR A 138 -19.49 6.30 -20.72
N SER A 139 -20.71 6.01 -20.26
CA SER A 139 -21.78 7.00 -20.13
C SER A 139 -21.72 7.80 -18.82
N PHE A 140 -20.70 7.57 -17.99
CA PHE A 140 -20.56 8.25 -16.70
C PHE A 140 -20.21 9.72 -16.90
N SER A 141 -20.78 10.60 -16.06
CA SER A 141 -20.51 12.04 -16.16
C SER A 141 -19.12 12.41 -15.64
N GLY A 142 -18.53 11.56 -14.79
CA GLY A 142 -17.18 11.75 -14.26
C GLY A 142 -16.66 10.55 -13.48
N ILE A 143 -15.39 10.62 -13.08
CA ILE A 143 -14.71 9.56 -12.33
C ILE A 143 -15.40 9.24 -10.99
N PHE A 144 -15.92 10.25 -10.30
CA PHE A 144 -16.46 10.08 -8.95
C PHE A 144 -17.71 9.19 -8.88
N GLU A 145 -18.33 8.87 -10.02
CA GLU A 145 -19.50 7.97 -10.08
C GLU A 145 -19.13 6.50 -9.89
N TRP A 146 -17.93 6.10 -10.29
CA TRP A 146 -17.48 4.71 -10.21
C TRP A 146 -16.20 4.52 -9.38
N PHE A 147 -15.45 5.60 -9.16
CA PHE A 147 -14.20 5.56 -8.41
C PHE A 147 -14.43 5.35 -6.92
N ASN A 148 -13.74 4.35 -6.39
CA ASN A 148 -13.78 4.00 -4.97
C ASN A 148 -12.37 3.60 -4.49
N ILE A 149 -12.26 3.34 -3.19
CA ILE A 149 -10.99 2.95 -2.58
C ILE A 149 -10.37 1.67 -3.18
N PHE A 150 -11.19 0.74 -3.70
CA PHE A 150 -10.70 -0.47 -4.35
C PHE A 150 -10.00 -0.17 -5.68
N TRP A 151 -10.55 0.76 -6.47
CA TRP A 151 -9.90 1.25 -7.70
C TRP A 151 -8.61 1.99 -7.39
N MET A 152 -8.61 2.85 -6.36
CA MET A 152 -7.40 3.52 -5.90
C MET A 152 -6.33 2.52 -5.47
N PHE A 153 -6.72 1.47 -4.75
CA PHE A 153 -5.82 0.37 -4.37
C PHE A 153 -5.26 -0.35 -5.60
N GLY A 154 -6.09 -0.64 -6.61
CA GLY A 154 -5.64 -1.19 -7.88
C GLY A 154 -4.59 -0.31 -8.58
N PHE A 155 -4.82 1.00 -8.63
CA PHE A 155 -3.84 1.94 -9.18
C PHE A 155 -2.53 1.95 -8.39
N ILE A 156 -2.59 1.90 -7.06
CA ILE A 156 -1.40 1.78 -6.20
C ILE A 156 -0.62 0.50 -6.53
N LEU A 157 -1.28 -0.65 -6.69
CA LEU A 157 -0.60 -1.89 -7.04
C LEU A 157 0.09 -1.83 -8.40
N ILE A 158 -0.58 -1.30 -9.42
CA ILE A 158 -0.01 -1.11 -10.77
C ILE A 158 1.19 -0.16 -10.70
N CYS A 159 1.03 0.99 -10.05
CA CYS A 159 2.10 1.98 -9.87
C CYS A 159 3.29 1.40 -9.10
N GLY A 160 3.04 0.51 -8.14
CA GLY A 160 4.06 -0.20 -7.38
C GLY A 160 5.05 -0.94 -8.28
N TYR A 161 4.55 -1.65 -9.30
CA TYR A 161 5.40 -2.36 -10.26
C TYR A 161 6.37 -1.42 -10.97
N PHE A 162 5.85 -0.32 -11.53
CA PHE A 162 6.68 0.67 -12.21
C PHE A 162 7.64 1.37 -11.24
N SER A 163 7.19 1.67 -10.02
CA SER A 163 8.01 2.34 -9.01
C SER A 163 9.26 1.54 -8.65
N PHE A 164 9.19 0.20 -8.58
CA PHE A 164 10.35 -0.64 -8.29
C PHE A 164 11.36 -0.67 -9.43
N ILE A 165 10.88 -0.64 -10.67
CA ILE A 165 11.76 -0.51 -11.84
C ILE A 165 12.51 0.82 -11.78
N PHE A 166 11.81 1.93 -11.50
CA PHE A 166 12.45 3.24 -11.34
C PHE A 166 13.42 3.27 -10.16
N LEU A 167 13.07 2.64 -9.04
CA LEU A 167 13.93 2.56 -7.85
C LEU A 167 15.25 1.82 -8.17
N GLY A 168 15.18 0.66 -8.83
CA GLY A 168 16.37 -0.12 -9.20
C GLY A 168 17.19 0.49 -10.34
N ALA A 169 16.57 1.22 -11.27
CA ALA A 169 17.26 1.77 -12.44
C ALA A 169 17.83 3.19 -12.24
N ARG A 170 17.18 4.04 -11.43
CA ARG A 170 17.52 5.48 -11.33
C ARG A 170 18.05 5.88 -9.95
N CYS A 171 17.83 5.09 -8.90
CA CYS A 171 18.29 5.47 -7.57
C CYS A 171 19.76 5.07 -7.37
N LYS A 172 20.66 6.07 -7.36
CA LYS A 172 22.10 5.85 -7.09
C LYS A 172 22.38 5.15 -5.74
N LYS A 173 21.43 5.23 -4.80
CA LYS A 173 21.55 4.62 -3.46
C LYS A 173 21.08 3.17 -3.39
N ALA A 174 20.39 2.67 -4.42
CA ALA A 174 19.95 1.28 -4.48
C ALA A 174 20.77 0.55 -5.53
N LYS A 175 21.50 -0.49 -5.13
CA LYS A 175 22.21 -1.38 -6.05
C LYS A 175 21.58 -2.77 -6.02
N LEU A 176 21.48 -3.37 -7.20
CA LEU A 176 21.10 -4.77 -7.37
C LEU A 176 22.36 -5.62 -7.25
N ARG A 177 22.40 -6.48 -6.23
CA ARG A 177 23.45 -7.50 -6.09
C ARG A 177 22.83 -8.86 -6.39
N LYS A 178 23.57 -9.70 -7.12
CA LYS A 178 23.20 -11.11 -7.29
C LYS A 178 23.59 -11.85 -6.00
N CYS A 179 22.63 -12.58 -5.43
CA CYS A 179 22.88 -13.50 -4.31
C CYS A 179 23.66 -14.72 -4.77
#